data_AF-A0A327XIG7-F1
#
_entry.id   AF-A0A327XIG7-F1
#
_cell.length_a   1.000
_cell.length_b   1.000
_cell.length_c   1.000
_cell.angle_alpha   90.00
_cell.angle_beta   90.00
_cell.angle_gamma   90.00
#
_symmetry.space_group_name_H-M   'P 1'
#
loop_
_entity.id
_entity.type
_entity.pdbx_description
1 polymer ?
#
loop_
_entity_poly.entity_id
_entity_poly.type
_entity_poly.pdbx_seq_one_letter_code
_entity_poly.pdbx_strand_id
1 'polypeptide(L)'
;SPEFKAKVALEAIREEMTLAELSKKYGVHPTQIGTWKRAAIENMATAFTRRGAAPEQVSAADVDKLHSKIGQLVVERDFFAEASHQLLGTRGKKMVSRDHKSSLRKQCELLQLSRSRLYYQPVGESAETLRFMEIIDKQFLETQWYGSRQMARAQQAPMWSPSCAPSDASHEAGADLSGTQHKQEASTA
;
A
#
# COMPACT_ATOMS: atom_id res chain seq x y z
N SER A 1 40.70 -24.18 17.07
CA SER A 1 41.11 -22.84 16.61
C SER A 1 41.51 -22.86 15.14
N PRO A 2 41.23 -21.82 14.33
CA PRO A 2 41.71 -21.69 12.95
C PRO A 2 43.24 -21.73 12.84
N GLU A 3 43.96 -21.13 13.80
CA GLU A 3 45.43 -21.15 13.85
C GLU A 3 45.98 -22.57 14.00
N PHE A 4 45.32 -23.40 14.82
CA PHE A 4 45.69 -24.81 15.01
C PHE A 4 45.52 -25.62 13.71
N LYS A 5 44.41 -25.42 12.99
CA LYS A 5 44.18 -26.07 11.68
C LYS A 5 45.22 -25.65 10.66
N ALA A 6 45.59 -24.36 10.64
CA ALA A 6 46.63 -23.83 9.76
C ALA A 6 48.01 -24.45 10.08
N LYS A 7 48.38 -24.55 11.36
CA LYS A 7 49.64 -25.17 11.78
C LYS A 7 49.72 -26.65 11.37
N VAL A 8 48.67 -27.43 11.65
CA VAL A 8 48.62 -28.85 11.29
C VAL A 8 48.60 -29.03 9.77
N ALA A 9 47.88 -28.18 9.03
CA ALA A 9 47.88 -28.21 7.57
C ALA A 9 49.25 -27.86 6.97
N LEU A 10 49.97 -26.88 7.54
CA LEU A 10 51.33 -26.53 7.11
C LEU A 10 52.32 -27.68 7.33
N GLU A 11 52.31 -28.34 8.50
CA GLU A 11 53.16 -29.51 8.73
C GLU A 11 52.79 -30.68 7.79
N ALA A 12 51.52 -30.84 7.45
CA ALA A 12 51.08 -31.83 6.47
C ALA A 12 51.47 -31.48 5.01
N ILE A 13 51.60 -30.20 4.67
CA ILE A 13 52.09 -29.72 3.36
C ILE A 13 53.61 -29.89 3.23
N ARG A 14 54.36 -29.73 4.33
CA ARG A 14 55.82 -29.94 4.35
C ARG A 14 56.25 -31.39 4.18
N GLU A 15 55.35 -32.34 4.45
CA GLU A 15 55.56 -33.79 4.28
C GLU A 15 56.74 -34.37 5.09
N GLU A 16 57.23 -33.65 6.09
CA GLU A 16 58.28 -34.11 7.03
C GLU A 16 57.81 -35.23 7.97
N MET A 17 56.48 -35.39 8.14
CA MET A 17 55.85 -36.47 8.89
C MET A 17 54.66 -37.01 8.11
N THR A 18 54.41 -38.31 8.24
CA THR A 18 53.24 -38.95 7.66
C THR A 18 51.95 -38.51 8.35
N LEU A 19 50.81 -38.64 7.67
CA LEU A 19 49.49 -38.32 8.27
C LEU A 19 49.21 -39.13 9.54
N ALA A 20 49.76 -40.34 9.65
CA ALA A 20 49.63 -41.20 10.82
C ALA A 20 50.46 -40.68 12.02
N GLU A 21 51.66 -40.15 11.78
CA GLU A 21 52.50 -39.54 12.81
C GLU A 21 51.95 -38.20 13.28
N LEU A 22 51.47 -37.37 12.33
CA LEU A 22 50.76 -36.14 12.65
C LEU A 22 49.50 -36.41 13.48
N SER A 23 48.80 -37.50 13.17
CA SER A 23 47.63 -37.93 13.94
C SER A 23 48.01 -38.27 15.38
N LYS A 24 49.10 -39.00 15.60
CA LYS A 24 49.61 -39.29 16.95
C LYS A 24 50.10 -38.05 17.70
N LYS A 25 50.79 -37.13 17.02
CA LYS A 25 51.36 -35.91 17.61
C LYS A 25 50.28 -34.90 18.04
N TYR A 26 49.24 -34.74 17.23
CA TYR A 26 48.20 -33.73 17.46
C TYR A 26 46.87 -34.31 17.96
N GLY A 27 46.73 -35.64 18.06
CA GLY A 27 45.50 -36.31 18.46
C GLY A 27 44.35 -36.14 17.46
N VAL A 28 44.64 -35.85 16.19
CA VAL A 28 43.65 -35.58 15.15
C VAL A 28 43.58 -36.75 14.17
N HIS A 29 42.39 -37.13 13.70
CA HIS A 29 42.24 -38.22 12.74
C HIS A 29 42.94 -37.92 11.38
N PRO A 30 43.65 -38.87 10.74
CA PRO A 30 44.38 -38.65 9.48
C PRO A 30 43.54 -38.03 8.36
N THR A 31 42.27 -38.44 8.24
CA THR A 31 41.32 -37.89 7.26
C THR A 31 41.06 -36.39 7.45
N GLN A 32 41.01 -35.91 8.70
CA GLN A 32 40.80 -34.48 8.99
C GLN A 32 42.03 -33.67 8.60
N ILE A 33 43.23 -34.20 8.87
CA ILE A 33 44.51 -33.59 8.48
C ILE A 33 44.59 -33.48 6.96
N GLY A 34 44.21 -34.55 6.23
CA GLY A 34 44.13 -34.53 4.77
C GLY A 34 43.14 -33.49 4.22
N THR A 35 41.98 -33.34 4.87
CA THR A 35 41.00 -32.30 4.50
C THR A 35 41.52 -30.89 4.77
N TRP A 36 42.22 -30.66 5.88
CA TRP A 36 42.82 -29.35 6.15
C TRP A 36 44.01 -29.04 5.22
N LYS A 37 44.81 -30.05 4.85
CA LYS A 37 45.86 -29.93 3.82
C LYS A 37 45.28 -29.46 2.49
N ARG A 38 44.24 -30.14 1.98
CA ARG A 38 43.54 -29.75 0.74
C ARG A 38 42.96 -28.34 0.83
N ALA A 39 42.21 -28.05 1.89
CA ALA A 39 41.60 -26.74 2.09
C ALA A 39 42.66 -25.61 2.18
N ALA A 40 43.82 -25.89 2.77
CA ALA A 40 44.91 -24.91 2.84
C ALA A 40 45.55 -24.64 1.47
N ILE A 41 45.73 -25.67 0.64
CA ILE A 41 46.29 -25.53 -0.73
C ILE A 41 45.30 -24.78 -1.63
N GLU A 42 44.02 -25.16 -1.62
CA GLU A 42 42.96 -24.53 -2.42
C GLU A 42 42.80 -23.04 -2.09
N ASN A 43 42.87 -22.68 -0.80
CA ASN A 43 42.77 -21.30 -0.34
C ASN A 43 44.13 -20.57 -0.28
N MET A 44 45.24 -21.20 -0.66
CA MET A 44 46.57 -20.56 -0.59
C MET A 44 46.67 -19.40 -1.60
N ALA A 45 46.12 -19.59 -2.80
CA ALA A 45 46.08 -18.57 -3.84
C ALA A 45 45.29 -17.33 -3.39
N THR A 46 44.19 -17.53 -2.65
CA THR A 46 43.36 -16.42 -2.14
C THR A 46 44.08 -15.60 -1.08
N ALA A 47 45.03 -16.19 -0.33
CA ALA A 47 45.85 -15.44 0.61
C ALA A 47 46.79 -14.43 -0.07
N PHE A 48 47.24 -14.72 -1.31
CA PHE A 48 48.10 -13.82 -2.09
C PHE A 48 47.31 -12.74 -2.84
N THR A 49 46.03 -12.99 -3.19
CA THR A 49 45.14 -11.93 -3.72
C THR A 49 44.63 -10.99 -2.62
N ARG A 50 44.57 -11.48 -1.37
CA ARG A 50 44.12 -10.73 -0.19
C ARG A 50 45.05 -9.61 0.29
N ARG A 51 46.17 -9.33 -0.40
CA ARG A 51 47.01 -8.17 -0.06
C ARG A 51 46.39 -6.82 -0.47
N GLY A 52 45.25 -6.81 -1.17
CA GLY A 52 44.52 -5.57 -1.52
C GLY A 52 42.99 -5.64 -1.44
N ALA A 53 42.39 -6.80 -1.20
CA ALA A 53 40.95 -6.94 -1.07
C ALA A 53 40.59 -7.32 0.37
N ALA A 54 40.12 -6.33 1.13
CA ALA A 54 39.30 -6.58 2.31
C ALA A 54 38.16 -7.54 1.93
N PRO A 55 37.61 -8.34 2.87
CA PRO A 55 36.33 -9.01 2.61
C PRO A 55 35.37 -7.95 2.07
N GLU A 56 34.52 -8.29 1.11
CA GLU A 56 33.52 -7.43 0.49
C GLU A 56 32.74 -6.67 1.57
N GLN A 57 33.31 -5.55 2.01
CA GLN A 57 32.76 -4.70 3.03
C GLN A 57 31.71 -3.94 2.27
N VAL A 58 30.44 -4.19 2.61
CA VAL A 58 29.30 -3.43 2.09
C VAL A 58 29.75 -1.98 2.04
N SER A 59 29.82 -1.43 0.83
CA SER A 59 30.46 -0.14 0.64
C SER A 59 29.75 0.89 1.52
N ALA A 60 30.48 1.84 2.12
CA ALA A 60 29.86 2.87 2.96
C ALA A 60 28.71 3.58 2.20
N ALA A 61 28.86 3.74 0.88
CA ALA A 61 27.83 4.28 0.00
C ALA A 61 26.56 3.41 -0.05
N ASP A 62 26.66 2.09 0.02
CA ASP A 62 25.50 1.20 0.05
C ASP A 62 24.83 1.21 1.42
N VAL A 63 25.60 1.35 2.50
CA VAL A 63 25.07 1.57 3.86
C VAL A 63 24.25 2.86 3.90
N ASP A 64 24.73 3.95 3.31
CA ASP A 64 24.02 5.23 3.26
C ASP A 64 22.73 5.16 2.42
N LYS A 65 22.76 4.45 1.28
CA LYS A 65 21.56 4.19 0.47
C LYS A 65 20.52 3.40 1.26
N LEU A 66 20.96 2.36 1.99
CA LEU A 66 20.08 1.54 2.81
C LEU A 66 19.46 2.36 3.94
N HIS A 67 20.24 3.17 4.66
CA HIS A 67 19.72 4.07 5.70
C HIS A 67 18.72 5.07 5.13
N SER A 68 19.00 5.64 3.96
CA SER A 68 18.07 6.54 3.27
C SER A 68 16.76 5.83 2.93
N LYS A 69 16.83 4.58 2.45
CA LYS A 69 15.63 3.81 2.13
C LYS A 69 14.84 3.41 3.37
N ILE A 70 15.52 3.06 4.45
CA ILE A 70 14.90 2.80 5.76
C ILE A 70 14.13 4.04 6.22
N GLY A 71 14.76 5.22 6.17
CA GLY A 71 14.11 6.49 6.51
C GLY A 71 12.87 6.77 5.66
N GLN A 72 12.97 6.55 4.34
CA GLN A 72 11.81 6.67 3.44
C GLN A 72 10.67 5.73 3.86
N LEU A 73 10.97 4.44 4.07
CA LEU A 73 9.96 3.43 4.41
C LEU A 73 9.31 3.69 5.77
N VAL A 74 10.06 4.21 6.75
CA VAL A 74 9.53 4.63 8.05
C VAL A 74 8.46 5.71 7.88
N VAL A 75 8.73 6.74 7.07
CA VAL A 75 7.77 7.82 6.80
C VAL A 75 6.54 7.32 6.02
N GLU A 76 6.73 6.41 5.07
CA GLU A 76 5.63 5.81 4.29
C GLU A 76 4.76 4.89 5.15
N ARG A 77 5.35 4.11 6.05
CA ARG A 77 4.63 3.28 7.01
C ARG A 77 3.84 4.15 8.00
N ASP A 78 4.44 5.19 8.55
CA ASP A 78 3.76 6.09 9.51
C ASP A 78 2.53 6.72 8.86
N PHE A 79 2.65 7.15 7.60
CA PHE A 79 1.52 7.61 6.81
C PHE A 79 0.39 6.58 6.75
N PHE A 80 0.71 5.32 6.40
CA PHE A 80 -0.31 4.29 6.27
C PHE A 80 -0.97 3.93 7.60
N ALA A 81 -0.21 3.93 8.70
CA ALA A 81 -0.77 3.71 10.03
C ALA A 81 -1.82 4.79 10.35
N GLU A 82 -1.48 6.07 10.18
CA GLU A 82 -2.41 7.19 10.38
C GLU A 82 -3.61 7.15 9.42
N ALA A 83 -3.37 6.91 8.13
CA ALA A 83 -4.41 6.87 7.10
C ALA A 83 -5.36 5.67 7.27
N SER A 84 -4.87 4.53 7.79
CA SER A 84 -5.67 3.32 7.99
C SER A 84 -6.77 3.50 9.03
N HIS A 85 -6.59 4.38 10.03
CA HIS A 85 -7.66 4.70 10.97
C HIS A 85 -8.90 5.33 10.31
N GLN A 86 -8.74 5.82 9.08
CA GLN A 86 -9.80 6.49 8.33
C GLN A 86 -10.54 5.53 7.36
N LEU A 87 -10.19 4.23 7.33
CA LEU A 87 -10.72 3.23 6.38
C LEU A 87 -12.22 2.94 6.51
N LEU A 88 -12.86 3.29 7.63
CA LEU A 88 -14.27 2.97 7.87
C LEU A 88 -15.18 3.85 7.00
N GLY A 89 -15.48 3.37 5.79
CA GLY A 89 -16.54 3.89 4.91
C GLY A 89 -16.19 5.16 4.14
N THR A 90 -14.93 5.61 4.14
CA THR A 90 -14.56 6.87 3.50
C THR A 90 -13.99 6.69 2.09
N ARG A 91 -14.41 7.58 1.17
CA ARG A 91 -13.74 7.72 -0.14
C ARG A 91 -12.28 8.10 0.13
N GLY A 92 -11.32 7.42 -0.50
CA GLY A 92 -9.86 7.55 -0.27
C GLY A 92 -9.26 8.97 -0.26
N LYS A 93 -10.00 10.00 -0.67
CA LYS A 93 -9.66 11.42 -0.46
C LYS A 93 -9.47 11.77 1.03
N LYS A 94 -10.24 11.17 1.94
CA LYS A 94 -10.15 11.48 3.38
C LYS A 94 -8.80 11.04 3.97
N MET A 95 -8.21 9.96 3.43
CA MET A 95 -6.91 9.39 3.83
C MET A 95 -5.69 10.28 3.56
N VAL A 96 -5.85 11.39 2.84
CA VAL A 96 -4.76 12.30 2.49
C VAL A 96 -4.66 13.40 3.55
N SER A 97 -3.53 13.49 4.25
CA SER A 97 -3.27 14.48 5.29
C SER A 97 -2.33 15.58 4.79
N ARG A 98 -2.67 16.86 5.05
CA ARG A 98 -1.80 17.98 4.70
C ARG A 98 -0.61 18.13 5.64
N ASP A 99 -0.75 17.65 6.87
CA ASP A 99 0.22 17.88 7.96
C ASP A 99 1.21 16.73 8.13
N HIS A 100 1.19 15.74 7.22
CA HIS A 100 2.13 14.63 7.24
C HIS A 100 3.50 15.01 6.66
N LYS A 101 4.55 14.33 7.12
CA LYS A 101 5.94 14.52 6.67
C LYS A 101 6.13 14.27 5.17
N SER A 102 5.33 13.40 4.55
CA SER A 102 5.42 13.13 3.11
C SER A 102 4.53 14.05 2.30
N SER A 103 4.99 14.43 1.09
CA SER A 103 4.22 15.33 0.23
C SER A 103 2.88 14.74 -0.22
N LEU A 104 1.89 15.60 -0.51
CA LEU A 104 0.59 15.18 -1.07
C LEU A 104 0.72 14.32 -2.33
N ARG A 105 1.74 14.58 -3.16
CA ARG A 105 2.02 13.76 -4.35
C ARG A 105 2.40 12.34 -3.95
N LYS A 106 3.28 12.20 -2.95
CA LYS A 106 3.72 10.89 -2.47
C LYS A 106 2.59 10.15 -1.78
N GLN A 107 1.76 10.83 -0.99
CA GLN A 107 0.57 10.24 -0.37
C GLN A 107 -0.42 9.70 -1.42
N CYS A 108 -0.71 10.48 -2.48
CA CYS A 108 -1.56 10.02 -3.57
C CYS A 108 -0.95 8.82 -4.32
N GLU A 109 0.37 8.81 -4.54
CA GLU A 109 1.09 7.69 -5.16
C GLU A 109 0.98 6.43 -4.30
N LEU A 110 1.19 6.53 -2.99
CA LEU A 110 1.07 5.44 -2.02
C LEU A 110 -0.34 4.87 -1.95
N LEU A 111 -1.36 5.72 -2.01
CA LEU A 111 -2.78 5.32 -2.00
C LEU A 111 -3.31 4.92 -3.37
N GLN A 112 -2.50 4.98 -4.43
CA GLN A 112 -2.91 4.76 -5.82
C GLN A 112 -4.09 5.67 -6.25
N LEU A 113 -4.10 6.91 -5.76
CA LEU A 113 -5.12 7.91 -6.08
C LEU A 113 -4.61 8.89 -7.12
N SER A 114 -5.47 9.26 -8.08
CA SER A 114 -5.17 10.38 -8.97
C SER A 114 -5.17 11.70 -8.17
N ARG A 115 -4.16 12.53 -8.39
CA ARG A 115 -4.04 13.84 -7.70
C ARG A 115 -5.25 14.73 -7.92
N SER A 116 -5.87 14.66 -9.10
CA SER A 116 -7.08 15.44 -9.44
C SER A 116 -8.24 15.14 -8.48
N ARG A 117 -8.36 13.90 -7.99
CA ARG A 117 -9.41 13.49 -7.05
C ARG A 117 -9.33 14.21 -5.70
N LEU A 118 -8.14 14.67 -5.29
CA LEU A 118 -7.97 15.48 -4.08
C LEU A 118 -8.59 16.87 -4.23
N TYR A 119 -8.49 17.47 -5.42
CA TYR A 119 -8.97 18.83 -5.67
C TYR A 119 -10.42 18.85 -6.16
N TYR A 120 -10.86 17.79 -6.84
CA TYR A 120 -12.23 17.68 -7.29
C TYR A 120 -13.20 17.67 -6.10
N GLN A 121 -14.15 18.59 -6.13
CA GLN A 121 -15.35 18.55 -5.30
C GLN A 121 -16.48 18.05 -6.20
N PRO A 122 -17.21 17.00 -5.79
CA PRO A 122 -18.37 16.56 -6.55
C PRO A 122 -19.36 17.71 -6.61
N VAL A 123 -19.59 18.21 -7.81
CA VAL A 123 -20.62 19.21 -8.07
C VAL A 123 -21.93 18.44 -8.11
N GLY A 124 -22.89 18.81 -7.27
CA GLY A 124 -24.24 18.27 -7.35
C GLY A 124 -24.93 18.74 -8.63
N GLU A 125 -25.93 18.00 -9.08
CA GLU A 125 -26.78 18.47 -10.18
C GLU A 125 -27.56 19.72 -9.76
N SER A 126 -27.80 20.61 -10.72
CA SER A 126 -28.60 21.80 -10.47
C SER A 126 -30.05 21.42 -10.13
N ALA A 127 -30.74 22.26 -9.36
CA ALA A 127 -32.16 22.04 -9.03
C ALA A 127 -33.05 21.97 -10.29
N GLU A 128 -32.68 22.69 -11.35
CA GLU A 128 -33.36 22.63 -12.64
C GLU A 128 -33.11 21.29 -13.34
N THR A 129 -31.85 20.83 -13.37
CA THR A 129 -31.50 19.52 -13.93
C THR A 129 -32.23 18.39 -13.23
N LEU A 130 -32.29 18.42 -11.89
CA LEU A 130 -33.00 17.42 -11.09
C LEU A 130 -34.50 17.39 -11.44
N ARG A 131 -35.14 18.56 -11.56
CA ARG A 131 -36.54 18.64 -12.02
C ARG A 131 -36.72 18.04 -13.41
N PHE A 132 -35.79 18.29 -14.34
CA PHE A 132 -35.85 17.68 -15.67
C PHE A 132 -35.69 16.17 -15.62
N MET A 133 -34.76 15.64 -14.82
CA MET A 133 -34.60 14.21 -14.61
C MET A 133 -35.88 13.58 -14.05
N GLU A 134 -36.50 14.20 -13.04
CA GLU A 134 -37.78 13.74 -12.48
C GLU A 134 -38.91 13.72 -13.51
N ILE A 135 -38.97 14.72 -14.39
CA ILE A 135 -39.98 14.79 -15.47
C ILE A 135 -39.72 13.71 -16.52
N ILE A 136 -38.45 13.50 -16.91
CA ILE A 136 -38.05 12.46 -17.85
C ILE A 136 -38.44 11.08 -17.32
N ASP A 137 -38.13 10.80 -16.05
CA ASP A 137 -38.43 9.52 -15.42
C ASP A 137 -39.93 9.27 -15.31
N LYS A 138 -40.72 10.28 -14.92
CA LYS A 138 -42.19 10.20 -14.89
C LYS A 138 -42.77 9.85 -16.27
N GLN A 139 -42.36 10.58 -17.31
CA GLN A 139 -42.81 10.33 -18.68
C GLN A 139 -42.41 8.93 -19.16
N PHE A 140 -41.22 8.46 -18.80
CA PHE A 140 -40.75 7.14 -19.20
C PHE A 140 -41.60 6.03 -18.57
N LEU A 141 -42.01 6.19 -17.31
CA LEU A 141 -42.91 5.25 -16.62
C LEU A 141 -44.33 5.26 -17.21
N GLU A 142 -44.84 6.42 -17.61
CA GLU A 142 -46.14 6.55 -18.28
C GLU A 142 -46.13 6.00 -19.71
N THR A 143 -44.99 6.13 -20.39
CA THR A 143 -44.83 5.77 -21.81
C THR A 143 -43.56 4.97 -22.08
N GLN A 144 -43.50 3.75 -21.54
CA GLN A 144 -42.33 2.87 -21.62
C GLN A 144 -41.90 2.50 -23.06
N TRP A 145 -42.81 2.64 -24.04
CA TRP A 145 -42.55 2.33 -25.45
C TRP A 145 -41.99 3.54 -26.25
N TYR A 146 -41.84 4.72 -25.64
CA TYR A 146 -41.25 5.89 -26.29
C TYR A 146 -39.71 5.79 -26.37
N GLY A 147 -39.18 5.97 -27.59
CA GLY A 147 -37.75 6.18 -27.80
C GLY A 147 -37.32 7.63 -27.51
N SER A 148 -36.00 7.88 -27.46
CA SER A 148 -35.42 9.18 -27.08
C SER A 148 -35.95 10.38 -27.88
N ARG A 149 -36.22 10.20 -29.19
CA ARG A 149 -36.78 11.25 -30.05
C ARG A 149 -38.24 11.60 -29.71
N GLN A 150 -39.02 10.63 -29.27
CA GLN A 150 -40.42 10.86 -28.86
C GLN A 150 -40.47 11.51 -27.48
N MET A 151 -39.61 11.08 -26.55
CA MET A 151 -39.44 11.71 -25.23
C MET A 151 -39.10 13.21 -25.34
N ALA A 152 -38.16 13.57 -26.21
CA ALA A 152 -37.78 14.97 -26.43
C ALA A 152 -38.92 15.80 -27.07
N ARG A 153 -39.72 15.20 -27.95
CA ARG A 153 -40.89 15.87 -28.55
C ARG A 153 -42.01 16.07 -27.53
N ALA A 154 -42.28 15.07 -26.71
CA ALA A 154 -43.28 15.15 -25.65
C ALA A 154 -42.99 16.30 -24.67
N GLN A 155 -41.70 16.54 -24.37
CA GLN A 155 -41.25 17.64 -23.50
C GLN A 155 -41.34 19.04 -24.16
N GLN A 156 -41.38 19.13 -25.49
CA GLN A 156 -41.43 20.39 -26.24
C GLN A 156 -42.84 20.73 -26.75
N ALA A 157 -43.81 19.83 -26.58
CA ALA A 157 -45.16 20.03 -27.07
C ALA A 157 -45.92 21.04 -26.17
N PRO A 158 -46.58 22.06 -26.73
CA PRO A 158 -47.31 23.10 -25.97
C PRO A 158 -48.54 22.57 -25.20
N MET A 159 -48.84 21.27 -25.30
CA MET A 159 -49.94 20.60 -24.62
C MET A 159 -49.56 20.05 -23.23
N TRP A 160 -48.29 20.17 -22.81
CA TRP A 160 -47.87 19.80 -21.47
C TRP A 160 -48.05 20.99 -20.51
N SER A 161 -49.28 21.23 -20.07
CA SER A 161 -49.56 22.13 -18.94
C SER A 161 -49.45 21.35 -17.62
N PRO A 162 -48.70 21.83 -16.60
CA PRO A 162 -48.58 21.16 -15.29
C PRO A 162 -49.90 21.06 -14.50
N SER A 163 -50.98 21.67 -15.00
CA SER A 163 -52.29 21.70 -14.36
C SER A 163 -53.09 20.40 -14.48
N CYS A 164 -52.60 19.41 -15.23
CA CYS A 164 -53.16 18.05 -15.24
C CYS A 164 -52.40 17.14 -14.26
N ALA A 165 -52.14 17.61 -13.05
CA ALA A 165 -51.95 16.72 -11.92
C ALA A 165 -53.35 16.25 -11.47
N PRO A 166 -53.59 14.96 -11.21
CA PRO A 166 -54.86 14.53 -10.66
C PRO A 166 -55.00 15.15 -9.26
N SER A 167 -55.84 16.19 -9.18
CA SER A 167 -56.48 16.61 -7.94
C SER A 167 -57.45 15.50 -7.56
N ASP A 168 -57.00 14.50 -6.80
CA ASP A 168 -57.83 13.69 -5.90
C ASP A 168 -56.97 12.66 -5.15
N ALA A 169 -56.58 13.04 -3.92
CA ALA A 169 -56.33 12.11 -2.83
C ALA A 169 -56.51 12.88 -1.50
N SER A 170 -57.76 13.15 -1.15
CA SER A 170 -58.16 13.57 0.19
C SER A 170 -59.27 12.68 0.69
N HIS A 171 -58.91 11.64 1.45
CA HIS A 171 -59.64 10.96 2.54
C HIS A 171 -58.94 9.58 2.73
N GLU A 172 -58.50 9.12 3.89
CA GLU A 172 -59.01 9.33 5.25
C GLU A 172 -57.93 9.26 6.32
N ALA A 173 -58.25 9.88 7.45
CA ALA A 173 -57.61 9.74 8.74
C ALA A 173 -57.66 8.29 9.27
N GLY A 174 -56.61 7.90 9.98
CA GLY A 174 -56.54 6.64 10.72
C GLY A 174 -55.41 6.65 11.74
N ALA A 175 -55.71 7.20 12.91
CA ALA A 175 -55.13 7.06 14.24
C ALA A 175 -53.80 6.31 14.50
N ASP A 176 -53.05 6.91 15.44
CA ASP A 176 -52.14 6.33 16.42
C ASP A 176 -50.80 5.71 15.96
N LEU A 177 -49.70 6.33 16.38
CA LEU A 177 -49.03 5.93 17.63
C LEU A 177 -47.99 6.97 18.07
N SER A 178 -48.21 7.43 19.30
CA SER A 178 -47.29 8.06 20.23
C SER A 178 -45.79 7.73 20.08
N GLY A 179 -44.96 8.76 20.24
CA GLY A 179 -43.77 8.70 21.10
C GLY A 179 -42.43 8.41 20.42
N THR A 180 -41.60 9.44 20.26
CA THR A 180 -40.39 9.62 21.09
C THR A 180 -39.65 10.90 20.70
N GLN A 181 -39.55 11.80 21.68
CA GLN A 181 -38.62 12.92 21.66
C GLN A 181 -37.20 12.39 21.82
N HIS A 182 -36.26 12.86 21.00
CA HIS A 182 -34.89 13.09 21.47
C HIS A 182 -34.23 14.26 20.71
N LYS A 183 -34.49 15.44 21.26
CA LYS A 183 -33.58 16.56 21.55
C LYS A 183 -32.21 16.56 20.83
N GLN A 184 -32.04 17.52 19.93
CA GLN A 184 -30.74 18.15 19.67
C GLN A 184 -30.56 19.39 20.58
N GLU A 185 -29.29 19.72 20.82
CA GLU A 185 -28.72 21.01 21.27
C GLU A 185 -28.53 21.31 22.76
N ALA A 186 -27.24 21.38 23.14
CA ALA A 186 -26.56 22.54 23.74
C ALA A 186 -25.05 22.27 23.59
N SER A 187 -24.30 22.95 22.72
CA SER A 187 -23.63 24.25 22.91
C SER A 187 -23.09 24.54 24.32
N THR A 188 -21.81 24.93 24.33
CA THR A 188 -21.07 25.78 25.30
C THR A 188 -20.68 25.23 26.69
N ALA A 189 -19.41 24.82 26.82
CA ALA A 189 -18.38 25.44 27.66
C ALA A 189 -17.00 24.92 27.27
#